data_AF-A0A5D0QHV0-F1
#
_entry.id   AF-A0A5D0QHV0-F1
#
_cell.length_a   1.000
_cell.length_b   1.000
_cell.length_c   1.000
_cell.angle_alpha   90.00
_cell.angle_beta   90.00
_cell.angle_gamma   90.00
#
_symmetry.space_group_name_H-M   'P 1'
#
loop_
_entity.id
_entity.type
_entity.pdbx_description
1 polymer ?
#
loop_
_entity_poly.entity_id
_entity_poly.type
_entity_poly.pdbx_seq_one_letter_code
_entity_poly.pdbx_strand_id
1 'polypeptide(L)' 'MTALWISPERRSERCPSCAEERPFEQPPCLDGHEPGQCPEWACVDCGHAMVFATAETIRPARQLVTAAA' A
#
# COMPACT_ATOMS: atom_id res chain seq x y z
N MET A 1 -3.59 19.08 19.73
CA MET A 1 -2.60 17.98 19.87
C MET A 1 -2.52 17.31 18.51
N THR A 2 -1.35 17.35 17.90
CA THR A 2 -1.14 17.44 16.46
C THR A 2 -1.26 16.07 15.78
N ALA A 3 -2.22 15.91 14.87
CA ALA A 3 -2.29 14.75 13.98
C ALA A 3 -1.27 14.91 12.83
N LEU A 4 0.03 14.95 13.18
CA LEU A 4 1.17 15.15 12.28
C LEU A 4 1.61 13.86 11.52
N TRP A 5 0.90 12.75 11.66
CA TRP A 5 1.52 11.43 11.46
C TRP A 5 1.14 10.71 10.15
N ILE A 6 0.45 11.37 9.22
CA ILE A 6 0.18 10.77 7.90
C ILE A 6 0.51 11.81 6.82
N SER A 7 1.81 12.00 6.57
CA SER A 7 2.23 12.51 5.26
C SER A 7 2.04 11.37 4.26
N PRO A 8 1.28 11.56 3.17
CA PRO A 8 0.98 10.49 2.21
C PRO A 8 2.23 9.98 1.48
N GLU A 9 3.37 10.68 1.58
CA GLU A 9 4.61 10.30 0.90
C GLU A 9 5.53 9.37 1.73
N ARG A 10 5.31 9.24 3.05
CA ARG A 10 6.02 8.28 3.92
C ARG A 10 5.11 7.78 5.04
N ARG A 11 4.94 6.47 5.11
CA ARG A 11 4.16 5.78 6.17
C ARG A 11 5.11 4.96 7.04
N SER A 12 4.93 5.02 8.36
CA SER A 12 5.67 4.17 9.30
C SER A 12 4.88 2.90 9.60
N GLU A 13 5.49 1.74 9.38
CA GLU A 13 4.88 0.43 9.61
C GLU A 13 5.89 -0.56 10.17
N ARG A 14 5.42 -1.64 10.80
CA ARG A 14 6.32 -2.69 11.29
C ARG A 14 6.86 -3.53 10.13
N CYS A 15 8.15 -3.37 9.84
CA CYS A 15 8.83 -4.15 8.82
C CYS A 15 9.10 -5.59 9.33
N PRO A 16 8.66 -6.64 8.63
CA PRO A 16 8.88 -8.02 9.06
C PRO A 16 10.35 -8.45 8.94
N SER A 17 11.13 -7.87 8.01
CA SER A 17 12.56 -8.14 7.88
C SER A 17 13.40 -7.42 8.94
N CYS A 18 13.08 -6.18 9.31
CA CYS A 18 13.78 -5.46 10.37
C CYS A 18 13.25 -5.80 11.78
N ALA A 19 12.07 -6.41 11.88
CA ALA A 19 11.34 -6.69 13.11
C ALA A 19 10.96 -5.46 13.96
N GLU A 20 10.98 -4.26 13.36
CA GLU A 20 10.71 -2.98 14.02
C GLU A 20 9.86 -2.04 13.16
N GLU A 21 9.36 -0.96 13.76
CA GLU A 21 8.70 0.12 13.02
C GLU A 21 9.73 0.85 12.16
N ARG A 22 9.43 0.97 10.87
CA ARG A 22 10.31 1.55 9.86
C ARG A 22 9.52 2.44 8.91
N PRO A 23 10.13 3.48 8.34
CA PRO A 23 9.51 4.24 7.28
C PRO A 23 9.46 3.40 6.00
N PHE A 24 8.36 3.55 5.26
CA PHE A 24 8.17 2.99 3.94
C PHE A 24 7.98 4.11 2.92
N GLU A 25 8.54 3.90 1.73
CA GLU A 25 8.35 4.77 0.57
C GLU A 25 7.69 4.00 -0.58
N GLN A 26 6.99 4.72 -1.45
CA GLN A 26 6.40 4.15 -2.66
C GLN A 26 7.42 4.23 -3.80
N PRO A 27 8.03 3.12 -4.24
CA PRO A 27 8.97 3.15 -5.35
C PRO A 27 8.26 3.55 -6.67
N PRO A 28 9.03 3.90 -7.72
CA PRO A 28 8.46 4.16 -9.04
C PRO A 28 7.61 2.98 -9.50
N CYS A 29 6.32 3.24 -9.74
CA CYS A 29 5.38 2.22 -10.17
C CYS A 29 5.69 1.78 -11.61
N LEU A 30 5.94 0.49 -11.83
CA LEU A 30 6.11 -0.08 -13.17
C LEU A 30 4.78 -0.52 -13.80
N ASP A 31 3.76 -0.76 -12.99
CA ASP A 31 2.43 -1.21 -13.44
C ASP A 31 1.55 -0.09 -14.05
N GLY A 32 2.05 1.15 -14.07
CA GLY A 32 1.33 2.30 -14.64
C GLY A 32 0.23 2.89 -13.75
N HIS A 33 0.24 2.63 -12.44
CA HIS A 33 -0.60 3.37 -11.49
C HIS A 33 -0.19 4.86 -11.45
N GLU A 34 -1.15 5.73 -11.14
CA GLU A 34 -0.83 7.14 -10.94
C GLU A 34 0.10 7.34 -9.72
N PRO A 35 0.91 8.41 -9.69
CA PRO A 35 1.75 8.72 -8.54
C PRO A 35 0.94 8.75 -7.24
N GLY A 36 1.41 8.03 -6.21
CA GLY A 36 0.73 7.92 -4.91
C GLY A 36 -0.41 6.90 -4.84
N GLN A 37 -0.78 6.24 -5.95
CA GLN A 37 -1.83 5.20 -5.96
C GLN A 37 -1.26 3.78 -6.02
N CYS A 38 0.06 3.61 -6.10
CA CYS A 38 0.64 2.28 -6.15
C CYS A 38 0.55 1.62 -4.76
N PRO A 39 -0.01 0.40 -4.66
CA PRO A 39 -0.13 -0.27 -3.39
C PRO A 39 1.20 -0.90 -2.93
N GLU A 40 2.26 -0.85 -3.74
CA GLU A 40 3.59 -1.35 -3.39
C GLU A 40 4.37 -0.32 -2.56
N TRP A 41 4.93 -0.76 -1.43
CA TRP A 41 5.71 0.10 -0.54
C TRP A 41 6.95 -0.63 -0.06
N ALA A 42 8.11 0.02 -0.12
CA ALA A 42 9.40 -0.55 0.27
C ALA A 42 9.92 0.11 1.55
N CYS A 43 10.44 -0.70 2.47
CA CYS A 43 11.13 -0.21 3.67
C CYS A 43 12.38 0.57 3.26
N VAL A 44 12.53 1.81 3.73
CA VAL A 44 13.66 2.66 3.34
C VAL A 44 15.02 2.14 3.82
N ASP A 45 15.02 1.33 4.89
CA ASP A 45 16.25 0.81 5.49
C ASP A 45 16.73 -0.49 4.84
N CYS A 46 15.82 -1.42 4.53
CA CYS A 46 16.18 -2.77 4.06
C CYS A 46 15.61 -3.14 2.68
N GLY A 47 14.72 -2.34 2.10
CA GLY A 47 14.07 -2.60 0.81
C GLY A 47 12.96 -3.64 0.84
N HIS A 48 12.58 -4.20 2.01
CA HIS A 48 11.48 -5.15 2.09
C HIS A 48 10.18 -4.51 1.59
N ALA A 49 9.54 -5.14 0.60
CA ALA A 49 8.32 -4.65 -0.03
C ALA A 49 7.07 -5.24 0.64
N MET A 50 6.07 -4.40 0.90
CA MET A 50 4.75 -4.78 1.38
C MET A 50 3.68 -4.12 0.51
N VAL A 51 2.54 -4.81 0.36
CA VAL A 51 1.38 -4.31 -0.38
C VAL A 51 0.34 -3.78 0.60
N PHE A 52 0.01 -2.50 0.49
CA PHE A 52 -1.00 -1.85 1.29
C PHE A 52 -2.23 -1.59 0.42
N ALA A 53 -3.34 -2.26 0.73
CA ALA A 53 -4.59 -2.02 0.03
C ALA A 53 -5.11 -0.61 0.37
N THR A 54 -5.27 0.25 -0.63
CA THR A 54 -6.05 1.48 -0.48
C THR A 54 -7.53 1.15 -0.72
N ALA A 55 -8.44 1.93 -0.12
CA ALA A 55 -9.87 1.73 -0.30
C ALA A 55 -10.30 1.78 -1.78
N GLU A 56 -9.53 2.47 -2.63
CA GLU A 56 -9.75 2.58 -4.08
C GLU A 56 -9.35 1.31 -4.85
N THR A 57 -8.37 0.53 -4.35
CA THR A 57 -7.99 -0.76 -4.92
C THR A 57 -9.07 -1.82 -4.74
N ILE A 58 -9.92 -1.70 -3.71
CA ILE A 58 -11.03 -2.63 -3.46
C ILE A 58 -12.19 -2.30 -4.39
N ARG A 59 -12.05 -2.58 -5.68
CA ARG A 59 -13.21 -2.73 -6.56
C ARG A 59 -13.94 -3.98 -6.10
N PRO A 60 -15.21 -3.90 -5.64
CA PRO A 60 -15.96 -5.11 -5.38
C PRO A 60 -16.04 -5.88 -6.70
N ALA A 61 -15.41 -7.04 -6.76
CA ALA A 61 -15.64 -7.98 -7.85
C ALA A 61 -17.14 -8.29 -7.81
N ARG A 62 -17.92 -7.70 -8.71
CA ARG A 62 -19.33 -8.06 -8.90
C ARG A 62 -19.32 -9.53 -9.28
N GLN A 63 -19.54 -10.40 -8.31
CA GLN A 63 -19.82 -11.80 -8.53
C GLN A 63 -21.21 -11.87 -9.19
N LEU A 64 -21.23 -11.71 -10.52
CA LEU A 64 -22.40 -12.05 -11.32
C LEU A 64 -22.48 -13.57 -11.37
N VAL A 65 -23.06 -14.17 -10.33
CA VAL A 65 -23.62 -15.51 -10.43
C VAL A 65 -24.93 -15.37 -11.20
N THR A 66 -24.88 -15.58 -12.51
CA THR A 66 -26.09 -15.89 -13.27
C THR A 66 -26.50 -17.32 -12.92
N ALA A 67 -27.46 -17.46 -12.01
CA ALA A 67 -28.24 -18.68 -11.91
C ALA A 67 -29.23 -18.69 -13.09
N ALA A 68 -28.98 -19.57 -14.06
CA ALA A 68 -29.97 -19.93 -15.06
C ALA A 68 -30.76 -21.13 -14.53
N ALA A 69 -32.08 -20.98 -14.40
CA ALA A 69 -33.06 -22.07 -14.33
C ALA A 69 -34.37 -21.57 -14.96
#